data_AF-A0A0A0HPG5-F1
#
_entry.id   AF-A0A0A0HPG5-F1
#
_cell.length_a   1.000
_cell.length_b   1.000
_cell.length_c   1.000
_cell.angle_alpha   90.00
_cell.angle_beta   90.00
_cell.angle_gamma   90.00
#
_symmetry.space_group_name_H-M   'P 1'
#
loop_
_entity.id
_entity.type
_entity.pdbx_description
1 polymer ?
#
loop_
_entity_poly.entity_id
_entity_poly.type
_entity_poly.pdbx_seq_one_letter_code
_entity_poly.pdbx_strand_id
1 'polypeptide(L)'
;MRQLSDRDRERLRWMQLYLRLPACGVAAYFPDDASCEQRMVELRWPEGMHCIRCDADRIKTCHTRKTFRCKECAHEFSLKANTVMFRSRHTIRDWFLAAEEHITLHAFGQDHLDTGHSMADRHCVAYTTAYRLRVKLACELAHDHSLLLTSICISELQVPQDVVQNDFDFYVWLLDTCVTQRQMRRQG
;
A
#
# COMPACT_ATOMS: atom_id res chain seq x y z
N MET A 1 -18.13 -27.00 14.47
CA MET A 1 -17.44 -25.91 13.73
C MET A 1 -15.95 -26.01 14.00
N ARG A 2 -15.12 -26.01 12.96
CA ARG A 2 -13.66 -25.95 13.11
C ARG A 2 -13.29 -24.52 13.53
N GLN A 3 -12.52 -24.38 14.61
CA GLN A 3 -12.05 -23.06 15.05
C GLN A 3 -10.83 -22.64 14.23
N LEU A 4 -10.72 -21.34 13.92
CA LEU A 4 -9.53 -20.76 13.30
C LEU A 4 -8.33 -20.83 14.26
N SER A 5 -7.14 -21.14 13.74
CA SER A 5 -5.90 -20.96 14.51
C SER A 5 -5.52 -19.49 14.62
N ASP A 6 -4.57 -19.14 15.51
CA ASP A 6 -4.03 -17.78 15.58
C ASP A 6 -3.40 -17.35 14.25
N ARG A 7 -2.69 -18.27 13.59
CA ARG A 7 -2.10 -18.04 12.27
C ARG A 7 -3.16 -17.76 11.20
N ASP A 8 -4.29 -18.47 11.25
CA ASP A 8 -5.39 -18.20 10.31
C ASP A 8 -6.00 -16.82 10.54
N ARG A 9 -6.18 -16.41 11.81
CA ARG A 9 -6.67 -15.07 12.17
C ARG A 9 -5.75 -13.96 11.67
N GLU A 10 -4.44 -14.11 11.86
CA GLU A 10 -3.46 -13.14 11.34
C GLU A 10 -3.53 -13.02 9.81
N ARG A 11 -3.74 -14.15 9.13
CA ARG A 11 -3.80 -14.21 7.66
C ARG A 11 -5.06 -13.56 7.08
N LEU A 12 -6.19 -13.61 7.78
CA LEU A 12 -7.46 -13.02 7.33
C LEU A 12 -7.31 -11.56 6.91
N ARG A 13 -6.56 -10.77 7.69
CA ARG A 13 -6.32 -9.35 7.37
C ARG A 13 -5.59 -9.20 6.04
N TRP A 14 -4.52 -9.95 5.83
CA TRP A 14 -3.72 -9.87 4.61
C TRP A 14 -4.50 -10.30 3.37
N MET A 15 -5.33 -11.32 3.50
CA MET A 15 -6.21 -11.77 2.42
C MET A 15 -7.21 -10.68 2.02
N GLN A 16 -7.83 -10.01 2.99
CA GLN A 16 -8.72 -8.89 2.71
C GLN A 16 -7.99 -7.72 2.04
N LEU A 17 -6.78 -7.37 2.48
CA LEU A 17 -5.97 -6.34 1.83
C LEU A 17 -5.59 -6.72 0.40
N TYR A 18 -5.23 -7.98 0.16
CA TYR A 18 -4.88 -8.49 -1.17
C TYR A 18 -6.04 -8.35 -2.17
N LEU A 19 -7.26 -8.69 -1.75
CA LEU A 19 -8.46 -8.54 -2.58
C LEU A 19 -8.80 -7.07 -2.90
N ARG A 20 -8.32 -6.13 -2.09
CA ARG A 20 -8.50 -4.69 -2.33
C ARG A 20 -7.43 -4.08 -3.25
N LEU A 21 -6.35 -4.82 -3.55
CA LEU A 21 -5.35 -4.38 -4.52
C LEU A 21 -5.93 -4.37 -5.96
N PRO A 22 -5.34 -3.60 -6.90
CA PRO A 22 -5.82 -3.55 -8.27
C PRO A 22 -5.81 -4.96 -8.89
N ALA A 23 -6.89 -5.36 -9.56
CA ALA A 23 -7.00 -6.72 -10.10
C ALA A 23 -5.89 -7.02 -11.13
N CYS A 24 -5.45 -6.04 -11.92
CA CYS A 24 -4.33 -6.14 -12.86
C CYS A 24 -2.93 -6.05 -12.22
N GLY A 25 -2.85 -5.88 -10.89
CA GLY A 25 -1.60 -5.64 -10.16
C GLY A 25 -1.21 -4.17 -10.11
N VAL A 26 -0.46 -3.81 -9.06
CA VAL A 26 -0.05 -2.41 -8.82
C VAL A 26 0.85 -1.88 -9.94
N ALA A 27 1.75 -2.71 -10.48
CA ALA A 27 2.66 -2.30 -11.55
C ALA A 27 1.93 -1.88 -12.85
N ALA A 28 0.83 -2.55 -13.19
CA ALA A 28 0.03 -2.26 -14.38
C ALA A 28 -0.94 -1.09 -14.14
N TYR A 29 -1.54 -1.01 -12.95
CA TYR A 29 -2.44 0.08 -12.59
C TYR A 29 -1.70 1.41 -12.40
N PHE A 30 -0.49 1.36 -11.86
CA PHE A 30 0.40 2.51 -11.65
C PHE A 30 1.68 2.36 -12.49
N PRO A 31 1.63 2.70 -13.79
CA PRO A 31 2.75 2.47 -14.71
C PRO A 31 3.98 3.33 -14.38
N ASP A 32 3.79 4.47 -13.73
CA ASP A 32 4.86 5.44 -13.44
C ASP A 32 4.68 6.13 -12.08
N ASP A 33 5.71 6.86 -11.63
CA ASP A 33 5.70 7.59 -10.36
C ASP A 33 4.66 8.73 -10.35
N ALA A 34 4.32 9.30 -11.51
CA ALA A 34 3.34 10.38 -11.60
C ALA A 34 1.92 9.89 -11.29
N SER A 35 1.55 8.70 -11.77
CA SER A 35 0.26 8.05 -11.46
C SER A 35 0.12 7.76 -9.96
N CYS A 36 1.21 7.33 -9.31
CA CYS A 36 1.25 7.14 -7.86
C CYS A 36 1.10 8.47 -7.10
N GLU A 37 1.83 9.51 -7.54
CA GLU A 37 1.77 10.85 -6.95
C GLU A 37 0.37 11.45 -7.02
N GLN A 38 -0.26 11.34 -8.20
CA GLN A 38 -1.63 11.82 -8.41
C GLN A 38 -2.60 11.15 -7.44
N ARG A 39 -2.57 9.82 -7.34
CA ARG A 39 -3.43 9.06 -6.41
C ARG A 39 -3.24 9.49 -4.96
N MET A 40 -2.00 9.68 -4.53
CA MET A 40 -1.71 10.14 -3.18
C MET A 40 -2.20 11.57 -2.94
N VAL A 41 -2.11 12.47 -3.94
CA VAL A 41 -2.65 13.84 -3.83
C VAL A 41 -4.16 13.80 -3.67
N GLU A 42 -4.87 13.03 -4.49
CA GLU A 42 -6.34 12.88 -4.43
C GLU A 42 -6.80 12.40 -3.05
N LEU A 43 -6.11 11.41 -2.47
CA LEU A 43 -6.46 10.87 -1.15
C LEU A 43 -6.08 11.80 0.00
N ARG A 44 -4.93 12.47 -0.10
CA ARG A 44 -4.44 13.35 0.95
C ARG A 44 -5.22 14.67 1.02
N TRP A 45 -5.72 15.12 -0.12
CA TRP A 45 -6.38 16.41 -0.30
C TRP A 45 -7.64 16.29 -1.18
N PRO A 46 -8.68 15.57 -0.71
CA PRO A 46 -9.89 15.33 -1.50
C PRO A 46 -10.64 16.61 -1.87
N GLU A 47 -10.56 17.64 -1.02
CA GLU A 47 -11.22 18.94 -1.21
C GLU A 47 -10.27 20.02 -1.78
N GLY A 48 -9.07 19.63 -2.19
CA GLY A 48 -8.03 20.54 -2.64
C GLY A 48 -6.86 20.68 -1.66
N MET A 49 -5.70 21.04 -2.22
CA MET A 49 -4.44 21.06 -1.50
C MET A 49 -4.35 22.23 -0.52
N HIS A 50 -4.13 21.93 0.77
CA HIS A 50 -3.92 22.92 1.82
C HIS A 50 -2.57 22.73 2.51
N CYS A 51 -2.09 23.79 3.17
CA CYS A 51 -0.80 23.79 3.86
C CYS A 51 -0.84 22.92 5.11
N ILE A 52 0.06 21.94 5.21
CA ILE A 52 0.18 21.05 6.38
C ILE A 52 0.54 21.75 7.71
N ARG A 53 0.84 23.06 7.68
CA ARG A 53 1.24 23.86 8.85
C ARG A 53 0.17 24.87 9.28
N CYS A 54 -0.46 25.55 8.33
CA CYS A 54 -1.39 26.66 8.62
C CYS A 54 -2.74 26.52 7.91
N ASP A 55 -2.98 25.39 7.24
CA ASP A 55 -4.24 25.03 6.58
C ASP A 55 -4.71 25.94 5.44
N ALA A 56 -3.90 26.93 5.07
CA ALA A 56 -4.21 27.81 3.94
C ALA A 56 -4.18 27.05 2.60
N ASP A 57 -5.12 27.40 1.72
CA ASP A 57 -5.36 26.83 0.39
C ASP A 57 -4.47 27.45 -0.71
N ARG A 58 -3.85 28.60 -0.45
CA ARG A 58 -2.97 29.29 -1.41
C ARG A 58 -1.61 28.61 -1.52
N ILE A 59 -1.57 27.49 -2.24
CA ILE A 59 -0.38 26.67 -2.47
C ILE A 59 0.21 26.89 -3.87
N LYS A 60 1.53 27.07 -3.95
CA LYS A 60 2.29 27.08 -5.20
C LYS A 60 3.03 25.76 -5.36
N THR A 61 2.79 25.05 -6.47
CA THR A 61 3.51 23.82 -6.82
C THR A 61 4.82 24.14 -7.54
N CYS A 62 5.89 23.46 -7.13
CA CYS A 62 7.20 23.49 -7.76
C CYS A 62 7.47 22.12 -8.40
N HIS A 63 7.10 21.96 -9.67
CA HIS A 63 7.21 20.67 -10.37
C HIS A 63 8.65 20.13 -10.44
N THR A 64 9.63 21.01 -10.62
CA THR A 64 11.06 20.62 -10.71
C THR A 64 11.61 20.03 -9.41
N ARG A 65 11.13 20.49 -8.26
CA ARG A 65 11.54 19.99 -6.93
C ARG A 65 10.56 18.99 -6.32
N LYS A 66 9.40 18.79 -6.96
CA LYS A 66 8.25 18.04 -6.40
C LYS A 66 7.86 18.53 -5.00
N THR A 67 7.89 19.86 -4.81
CA THR A 67 7.52 20.52 -3.55
C THR A 67 6.35 21.46 -3.72
N PHE A 68 5.69 21.75 -2.60
CA PHE A 68 4.57 22.65 -2.44
C PHE A 68 4.98 23.76 -1.50
N ARG A 69 4.71 25.02 -1.87
CA ARG A 69 5.03 26.18 -1.05
C ARG A 69 3.77 26.97 -0.72
N CYS A 70 3.49 27.13 0.57
CA CYS A 70 2.40 27.96 1.05
C CYS A 70 2.70 29.45 0.84
N LYS A 71 1.74 30.21 0.31
CA LYS A 71 1.87 31.67 0.13
C LYS A 71 1.64 32.47 1.42
N GLU A 72 0.95 31.90 2.42
CA GLU A 72 0.68 32.57 3.71
C GLU A 72 1.87 32.50 4.66
N CYS A 73 2.34 31.28 4.96
CA CYS A 73 3.38 31.07 5.97
C CYS A 73 4.76 30.78 5.38
N ALA A 74 4.90 30.85 4.05
CA ALA A 74 6.10 30.52 3.29
C ALA A 74 6.65 29.09 3.48
N HIS A 75 5.93 28.21 4.19
CA HIS A 75 6.37 26.85 4.45
C HIS A 75 6.43 26.02 3.16
N GLU A 76 7.55 25.33 2.95
CA GLU A 76 7.76 24.40 1.85
C GLU A 76 7.68 22.96 2.35
N PHE A 77 6.86 22.14 1.70
CA PHE A 77 6.63 20.74 2.04
C PHE A 77 6.56 19.89 0.76
N SER A 78 6.58 18.56 0.88
CA SER A 78 6.44 17.65 -0.26
C SER A 78 5.26 16.71 -0.04
N LEU A 79 4.85 15.99 -1.09
CA LEU A 79 3.81 14.96 -0.99
C LEU A 79 4.16 13.86 0.02
N LYS A 80 5.46 13.58 0.20
CA LYS A 80 5.95 12.58 1.16
C LYS A 80 6.04 13.12 2.59
N ALA A 81 5.81 14.41 2.85
CA ALA A 81 5.90 14.99 4.19
C ALA A 81 4.94 14.30 5.17
N ASN A 82 5.41 13.99 6.39
CA ASN A 82 4.63 13.27 7.41
C ASN A 82 4.11 11.89 6.96
N THR A 83 4.85 11.20 6.08
CA THR A 83 4.58 9.79 5.69
C THR A 83 5.82 8.94 5.99
N VAL A 84 5.67 7.60 5.97
CA VAL A 84 6.81 6.68 6.07
C VAL A 84 7.88 6.89 4.99
N MET A 85 7.46 7.44 3.84
CA MET A 85 8.29 7.71 2.67
C MET A 85 9.08 9.02 2.81
N PHE A 86 8.84 9.81 3.87
CA PHE A 86 9.55 11.06 4.10
C PHE A 86 11.07 10.81 4.19
N ARG A 87 11.84 11.63 3.46
CA ARG A 87 13.30 11.52 3.31
C ARG A 87 13.79 10.19 2.72
N SER A 88 12.89 9.36 2.18
CA SER A 88 13.27 8.18 1.41
C SER A 88 13.74 8.58 0.02
N ARG A 89 14.82 7.94 -0.44
CA ARG A 89 15.33 8.06 -1.82
C ARG A 89 14.54 7.21 -2.82
N HIS A 90 13.73 6.27 -2.33
CA HIS A 90 12.81 5.50 -3.15
C HIS A 90 11.70 6.37 -3.72
N THR A 91 11.32 6.06 -4.95
CA THR A 91 10.16 6.64 -5.62
C THR A 91 8.88 6.16 -4.92
N ILE A 92 7.76 6.85 -5.09
CA ILE A 92 6.49 6.40 -4.49
C ILE A 92 6.08 5.06 -5.14
N ARG A 93 6.37 4.90 -6.43
CA ARG A 93 6.16 3.62 -7.13
C ARG A 93 6.92 2.46 -6.49
N ASP A 94 8.17 2.64 -6.08
CA ASP A 94 8.92 1.57 -5.40
C ASP A 94 8.23 1.14 -4.09
N TRP A 95 7.69 2.10 -3.33
CA TRP A 95 6.92 1.79 -2.11
C TRP A 95 5.62 1.05 -2.41
N PHE A 96 4.93 1.43 -3.48
CA PHE A 96 3.68 0.78 -3.89
C PHE A 96 3.94 -0.69 -4.29
N LEU A 97 4.97 -0.93 -5.10
CA LEU A 97 5.35 -2.28 -5.53
C LEU A 97 5.78 -3.14 -4.35
N ALA A 98 6.62 -2.60 -3.47
CA ALA A 98 7.07 -3.31 -2.28
C ALA A 98 5.92 -3.59 -1.29
N ALA A 99 4.92 -2.71 -1.19
CA ALA A 99 3.74 -2.94 -0.38
C ALA A 99 2.82 -4.02 -0.96
N GLU A 100 2.57 -4.03 -2.28
CA GLU A 100 1.84 -5.12 -2.96
C GLU A 100 2.51 -6.47 -2.71
N GLU A 101 3.83 -6.50 -2.83
CA GLU A 101 4.64 -7.69 -2.60
C GLU A 101 4.47 -8.22 -1.17
N HIS A 102 4.63 -7.34 -0.17
CA HIS A 102 4.45 -7.69 1.25
C HIS A 102 3.04 -8.24 1.50
N ILE A 103 2.00 -7.53 1.07
CA ILE A 103 0.60 -7.98 1.21
C ILE A 103 0.40 -9.34 0.56
N THR A 104 0.93 -9.55 -0.65
CA THR A 104 0.78 -10.80 -1.39
C THR A 104 1.44 -11.96 -0.65
N LEU A 105 2.69 -11.80 -0.20
CA LEU A 105 3.40 -12.87 0.52
C LEU A 105 2.65 -13.30 1.78
N HIS A 106 2.18 -12.34 2.58
CA HIS A 106 1.44 -12.64 3.80
C HIS A 106 0.05 -13.23 3.52
N ALA A 107 -0.68 -12.73 2.52
CA ALA A 107 -1.99 -13.26 2.12
C ALA A 107 -1.94 -14.73 1.68
N PHE A 108 -0.82 -15.19 1.13
CA PHE A 108 -0.60 -16.57 0.72
C PHE A 108 0.18 -17.43 1.72
N GLY A 109 0.45 -16.93 2.94
CA GLY A 109 1.23 -17.66 3.95
C GLY A 109 2.69 -17.92 3.56
N GLN A 110 3.23 -17.03 2.71
CA GLN A 110 4.59 -17.03 2.19
C GLN A 110 5.44 -15.93 2.84
N ASP A 111 5.08 -15.51 4.05
CA ASP A 111 5.74 -14.50 4.86
C ASP A 111 7.22 -14.81 5.15
N HIS A 112 7.59 -16.10 5.20
CA HIS A 112 8.99 -16.54 5.27
C HIS A 112 9.86 -16.09 4.06
N LEU A 113 9.25 -15.73 2.92
CA LEU A 113 9.94 -15.18 1.76
C LEU A 113 10.05 -13.64 1.81
N ASP A 114 9.38 -12.99 2.77
CA ASP A 114 9.46 -11.55 2.99
C ASP A 114 10.74 -11.20 3.78
N THR A 115 11.88 -11.45 3.14
CA THR A 115 13.20 -11.20 3.72
C THR A 115 13.88 -10.01 3.08
N GLY A 116 14.81 -9.38 3.81
CA GLY A 116 15.65 -8.31 3.26
C GLY A 116 16.48 -8.74 2.06
N HIS A 117 16.91 -10.01 2.00
CA HIS A 117 17.64 -10.56 0.86
C HIS A 117 16.73 -10.72 -0.37
N SER A 118 15.58 -11.39 -0.21
CA SER A 118 14.60 -11.56 -1.30
C SER A 118 14.10 -10.23 -1.85
N MET A 119 13.99 -9.21 -0.99
CA MET A 119 13.68 -7.84 -1.41
C MET A 119 14.85 -7.17 -2.14
N ALA A 120 16.08 -7.31 -1.65
CA ALA A 120 17.28 -6.77 -2.29
C ALA A 120 17.44 -7.30 -3.71
N ASP A 121 17.26 -8.60 -3.90
CA ASP A 121 17.40 -9.27 -5.19
C ASP A 121 16.32 -8.78 -6.18
N ARG A 122 15.05 -8.77 -5.76
CA ARG A 122 13.90 -8.39 -6.62
C ARG A 122 13.90 -6.92 -7.02
N HIS A 123 14.29 -6.04 -6.11
CA HIS A 123 14.31 -4.59 -6.36
C HIS A 123 15.68 -4.10 -6.84
N CYS A 124 16.66 -5.00 -6.96
CA CYS A 124 18.06 -4.70 -7.34
C CYS A 124 18.68 -3.57 -6.51
N VAL A 125 18.49 -3.62 -5.18
CA VAL A 125 19.03 -2.64 -4.24
C VAL A 125 19.97 -3.28 -3.23
N ALA A 126 20.82 -2.48 -2.58
CA ALA A 126 21.64 -2.97 -1.49
C ALA A 126 20.79 -3.57 -0.35
N TYR A 127 21.29 -4.64 0.28
CA TYR A 127 20.62 -5.31 1.41
C TYR A 127 20.18 -4.35 2.52
N THR A 128 21.04 -3.41 2.92
CA THR A 128 20.73 -2.45 3.99
C THR A 128 19.57 -1.53 3.63
N THR A 129 19.42 -1.19 2.35
CA THR A 129 18.29 -0.44 1.79
C THR A 129 17.01 -1.28 1.83
N ALA A 130 17.07 -2.50 1.31
CA ALA A 130 15.96 -3.44 1.34
C ALA A 130 15.46 -3.72 2.76
N TYR A 131 16.37 -4.00 3.69
CA TYR A 131 16.04 -4.23 5.10
C TYR A 131 15.30 -3.03 5.72
N ARG A 132 15.80 -1.80 5.51
CA ARG A 132 15.16 -0.58 6.05
C ARG A 132 13.79 -0.33 5.42
N LEU A 133 13.65 -0.57 4.12
CA LEU A 133 12.39 -0.43 3.40
C LEU A 133 11.36 -1.43 3.94
N ARG A 134 11.72 -2.70 4.06
CA ARG A 134 10.86 -3.76 4.61
C ARG A 134 10.42 -3.48 6.04
N VAL A 135 11.32 -3.08 6.95
CA VAL A 135 10.98 -2.75 8.34
C VAL A 135 9.96 -1.61 8.40
N LYS A 136 10.18 -0.56 7.60
CA LYS A 136 9.25 0.57 7.50
C LYS A 136 7.90 0.17 6.92
N LEU A 137 7.89 -0.67 5.88
CA LEU A 137 6.66 -1.19 5.27
C LEU A 137 5.86 -2.01 6.27
N ALA A 138 6.48 -2.93 7.00
CA ALA A 138 5.79 -3.74 8.00
C ALA A 138 5.11 -2.86 9.07
N CYS A 139 5.76 -1.81 9.54
CA CYS A 139 5.15 -0.86 10.47
C CYS A 139 4.02 -0.04 9.82
N GLU A 140 4.21 0.49 8.62
CA GLU A 140 3.19 1.30 7.93
C GLU A 140 1.93 0.48 7.62
N LEU A 141 2.12 -0.73 7.09
CA LEU A 141 1.06 -1.64 6.68
C LEU A 141 0.35 -2.29 7.87
N ALA A 142 0.84 -2.13 9.10
CA ALA A 142 0.09 -2.47 10.31
C ALA A 142 -1.06 -1.48 10.60
N HIS A 143 -1.04 -0.29 10.00
CA HIS A 143 -2.05 0.75 10.21
C HIS A 143 -3.03 0.80 9.03
N ASP A 144 -4.32 0.51 9.29
CA ASP A 144 -5.35 0.40 8.26
C ASP A 144 -5.63 1.72 7.50
N HIS A 145 -5.32 2.87 8.12
CA HIS A 145 -5.56 4.21 7.57
C HIS A 145 -4.29 4.92 7.12
N SER A 146 -3.17 4.20 6.98
CA SER A 146 -1.97 4.80 6.43
C SER A 146 -2.20 5.27 4.99
N LEU A 147 -1.57 6.40 4.62
CA LEU A 147 -1.72 6.96 3.28
C LEU A 147 -1.20 5.99 2.22
N LEU A 148 -0.12 5.24 2.50
CA LEU A 148 0.43 4.23 1.60
C LEU A 148 -0.60 3.12 1.32
N LEU A 149 -1.16 2.51 2.38
CA LEU A 149 -2.11 1.41 2.24
C LEU A 149 -3.38 1.85 1.52
N THR A 150 -3.94 2.99 1.92
CA THR A 150 -5.16 3.56 1.31
C THR A 150 -4.93 3.90 -0.18
N SER A 151 -3.70 4.26 -0.56
CA SER A 151 -3.37 4.56 -1.95
C SER A 151 -3.38 3.34 -2.86
N ILE A 152 -2.87 2.19 -2.38
CA ILE A 152 -2.76 0.97 -3.19
C ILE A 152 -4.01 0.08 -3.12
N CYS A 153 -4.78 0.13 -2.02
CA CYS A 153 -6.02 -0.62 -1.88
C CYS A 153 -7.19 0.16 -2.49
N ILE A 154 -7.34 0.05 -3.81
CA ILE A 154 -8.32 0.83 -4.60
C ILE A 154 -9.70 0.18 -4.71
N SER A 155 -9.80 -1.14 -4.50
CA SER A 155 -11.05 -1.88 -4.65
C SER A 155 -11.77 -1.99 -3.31
N GLU A 156 -13.09 -2.05 -3.35
CA GLU A 156 -13.90 -2.39 -2.19
C GLU A 156 -14.06 -3.89 -2.06
N LEU A 157 -13.91 -4.41 -0.84
CA LEU A 157 -14.15 -5.83 -0.57
C LEU A 157 -15.64 -6.06 -0.37
N GLN A 158 -16.25 -6.80 -1.29
CA GLN A 158 -17.67 -7.18 -1.23
C GLN A 158 -17.78 -8.58 -0.60
N VAL A 159 -18.08 -8.65 0.70
CA VAL A 159 -18.29 -9.92 1.41
C VAL A 159 -19.74 -10.38 1.22
N PRO A 160 -20.00 -11.63 0.79
CA PRO A 160 -21.35 -12.17 0.68
C PRO A 160 -22.10 -12.11 2.02
N GLN A 161 -23.41 -11.83 1.98
CA GLN A 161 -24.23 -11.64 3.19
C GLN A 161 -24.41 -12.92 4.01
N ASP A 162 -24.27 -14.08 3.38
CA ASP A 162 -24.40 -15.41 3.97
C ASP A 162 -23.12 -15.88 4.69
N VAL A 163 -22.03 -15.12 4.58
CA VAL A 163 -20.74 -15.46 5.19
C VAL A 163 -20.55 -14.70 6.51
N VAL A 164 -20.44 -15.43 7.62
CA VAL A 164 -20.20 -14.84 8.94
C VAL A 164 -18.74 -14.42 9.03
N GLN A 165 -18.49 -13.12 9.29
CA GLN A 165 -17.13 -12.61 9.37
C GLN A 165 -16.29 -13.32 10.45
N ASN A 166 -15.02 -13.54 10.11
CA ASN A 166 -14.00 -14.13 11.00
C ASN A 166 -14.28 -15.57 11.45
N ASP A 167 -15.13 -16.32 10.74
CA ASP A 167 -15.28 -17.75 10.94
C ASP A 167 -14.49 -18.56 9.90
N PHE A 168 -14.64 -19.89 9.94
CA PHE A 168 -13.96 -20.78 9.01
C PHE A 168 -14.46 -20.65 7.57
N ASP A 169 -15.77 -20.41 7.37
CA ASP A 169 -16.37 -20.29 6.05
C ASP A 169 -15.90 -19.00 5.37
N PHE A 170 -15.77 -17.90 6.13
CA PHE A 170 -15.15 -16.66 5.69
C PHE A 170 -13.70 -16.84 5.27
N TYR A 171 -12.92 -17.61 6.04
CA TYR A 171 -11.54 -17.92 5.68
C TYR A 171 -11.46 -18.68 4.35
N VAL A 172 -12.29 -19.72 4.17
CA VAL A 172 -12.31 -20.52 2.94
C VAL A 172 -12.74 -19.67 1.75
N TRP A 173 -13.78 -18.85 1.91
CA TRP A 173 -14.23 -17.93 0.87
C TRP A 173 -13.14 -16.93 0.47
N LEU A 174 -12.46 -16.30 1.45
CA LEU A 174 -11.34 -15.40 1.18
C LEU A 174 -10.21 -16.14 0.44
N LEU A 175 -9.92 -17.39 0.81
CA LEU A 175 -8.84 -18.17 0.19
C LEU A 175 -9.13 -18.44 -1.28
N ASP A 176 -10.33 -18.90 -1.58
CA ASP A 176 -10.77 -19.17 -2.95
C ASP A 176 -10.75 -17.90 -3.81
N THR A 177 -11.26 -16.79 -3.26
CA THR A 177 -11.28 -15.49 -3.95
C THR A 177 -9.85 -14.99 -4.22
N CYS A 178 -8.96 -15.09 -3.24
CA CYS A 178 -7.54 -14.71 -3.39
C CYS A 178 -6.85 -15.53 -4.49
N VAL A 179 -7.07 -16.85 -4.51
CA VAL A 179 -6.50 -17.74 -5.53
C VAL A 179 -7.02 -17.39 -6.91
N THR A 180 -8.32 -17.15 -7.05
CA THR A 180 -8.97 -16.75 -8.30
C THR A 180 -8.37 -15.45 -8.86
N GLN A 181 -8.27 -14.40 -8.05
CA GLN A 181 -7.66 -13.13 -8.46
C GLN A 181 -6.19 -13.31 -8.89
N ARG A 182 -5.42 -14.13 -8.16
CA ARG A 182 -4.02 -14.43 -8.51
C ARG A 182 -3.89 -15.16 -9.84
N GLN A 183 -4.82 -16.05 -10.17
CA GLN A 183 -4.84 -16.76 -11.45
C GLN A 183 -5.17 -15.80 -12.60
N MET A 184 -6.16 -14.92 -12.44
CA MET A 184 -6.50 -13.90 -13.44
C MET A 184 -5.30 -12.99 -13.74
N ARG A 185 -4.55 -12.56 -12.72
CA ARG A 185 -3.32 -11.76 -12.86
C ARG A 185 -2.21 -12.42 -13.67
N ARG A 186 -2.17 -13.75 -13.74
CA ARG A 186 -1.13 -14.48 -14.48
C ARG A 186 -1.49 -14.70 -15.95
N GLN A 187 -2.76 -14.51 -16.31
CA GLN A 187 -3.29 -14.78 -17.65
C GLN A 187 -3.46 -13.52 -18.50
N GLY A 188 -3.50 -12.34 -17.89
CA GLY A 188 -3.47 -11.03 -18.55
C GLY A 188 -2.09 -10.40 -18.49
#